data_AF-A0A0N4XRL6-F1
#
_entry.id   AF-A0A0N4XRL6-F1
#
_cell.length_a   1.000
_cell.length_b   1.000
_cell.length_c   1.000
_cell.angle_alpha   90.00
_cell.angle_beta   90.00
_cell.angle_gamma   90.00
#
_symmetry.space_group_name_H-M   'P 1'
#
loop_
_entity.id
_entity.type
_entity.pdbx_description
1 polymer ?
#
loop_
_entity_poly.entity_id
_entity_poly.type
_entity_poly.pdbx_seq_one_letter_code
_entity_poly.pdbx_strand_id
1 'polypeptide(L)'
;MDVRRFFEMKMFTMSEPPNRMKVQPVDIILNAGFRILPSGLPSALYNYMVCSRRAPVSELLTSLEPFLKGLPNLKARLDKILLAARMIPDAIVEVNEGLELVSDHEFFVVTDIN
;
A
#
# COMPACT_ATOMS: atom_id res chain seq x y z
N MET A 1 13.92 15.41 -1.67
CA MET A 1 13.17 15.95 -0.51
C MET A 1 11.84 15.21 -0.51
N ASP A 2 11.48 14.49 0.56
CA ASP A 2 10.31 13.60 0.61
C ASP A 2 9.01 14.40 0.81
N VAL A 3 7.96 14.08 0.05
CA VAL A 3 6.63 14.69 0.13
C VAL A 3 6.07 14.61 1.55
N ARG A 4 6.33 13.51 2.27
CA ARG A 4 5.94 13.34 3.67
C ARG A 4 6.49 14.45 4.56
N ARG A 5 7.75 14.83 4.34
CA ARG A 5 8.45 15.86 5.10
C ARG A 5 7.85 17.25 4.86
N PHE A 6 7.34 17.53 3.65
CA PHE A 6 6.65 18.79 3.36
C PHE A 6 5.30 18.90 4.08
N PHE A 7 4.56 17.79 4.19
CA PHE A 7 3.31 17.73 4.95
C PHE A 7 3.56 17.87 6.46
N GLU A 8 4.54 17.15 7.00
CA GLU A 8 4.94 17.26 8.41
C GLU A 8 5.43 18.68 8.77
N MET A 9 6.11 19.35 7.84
CA MET A 9 6.56 20.75 8.01
C MET A 9 5.45 21.79 7.83
N LYS A 10 4.20 21.40 7.55
CA LYS A 10 3.06 22.31 7.29
C LYS A 10 3.34 23.34 6.18
N MET A 11 4.17 22.98 5.20
CA MET A 11 4.56 23.88 4.10
C MET A 11 3.45 24.06 3.06
N PHE A 12 2.41 23.23 3.11
CA PHE A 12 1.18 23.39 2.34
C PHE A 12 0.07 23.92 3.25
N THR A 13 -0.03 25.24 3.36
CA THR A 13 -1.18 25.91 3.93
C THR A 13 -2.15 26.25 2.81
N MET A 14 -3.35 25.65 2.82
CA MET A 14 -4.46 26.15 2.01
C MET A 14 -4.75 27.59 2.47
N SER A 15 -4.85 28.53 1.52
CA SER A 15 -5.28 29.91 1.80
C SER A 15 -6.53 29.89 2.67
N GLU A 16 -6.49 30.59 3.81
CA GLU A 16 -7.47 30.47 4.90
C GLU A 16 -8.92 30.44 4.38
N PRO A 17 -9.68 29.36 4.63
CA PRO A 17 -11.09 29.34 4.27
C PRO A 17 -11.87 30.26 5.23
N PRO A 18 -12.87 31.01 4.72
CA PRO A 18 -13.58 32.05 5.47
C PRO A 18 -14.42 31.55 6.65
N ASN A 19 -14.56 30.23 6.83
CA ASN A 19 -15.31 29.64 7.94
C ASN A 19 -14.50 28.52 8.61
N ARG A 20 -14.19 28.72 9.89
CA ARG A 20 -13.46 27.78 10.74
C ARG A 20 -14.22 26.46 10.90
N MET A 21 -13.82 25.43 10.17
CA MET A 21 -13.67 24.11 10.79
C MET A 21 -12.20 23.99 11.20
N LYS A 22 -11.95 23.85 12.50
CA LYS A 22 -10.62 23.90 13.16
C LYS A 22 -9.63 22.79 12.76
N VAL A 23 -9.94 22.00 11.75
CA VAL A 23 -9.15 20.85 11.35
C VAL A 23 -8.78 21.04 9.90
N GLN A 24 -7.49 21.23 9.61
CA GLN A 24 -7.03 21.22 8.23
C GLN A 24 -7.29 19.82 7.67
N PRO A 25 -7.77 19.65 6.43
CA PRO A 25 -7.91 18.33 5.82
C PRO A 25 -6.63 17.50 5.90
N VAL A 26 -5.47 18.18 5.85
CA VAL A 26 -4.15 17.59 6.08
C VAL A 26 -4.01 16.97 7.48
N ASP A 27 -4.50 17.63 8.53
CA ASP A 27 -4.47 17.10 9.89
C ASP A 27 -5.41 15.88 10.02
N ILE A 28 -6.52 15.85 9.27
CA ILE A 28 -7.43 14.68 9.22
C ILE A 28 -6.71 13.50 8.55
N ILE A 29 -6.04 13.73 7.42
CA ILE A 29 -5.31 12.69 6.68
C ILE A 29 -4.12 12.16 7.52
N LEU A 30 -3.38 13.05 8.18
CA LEU A 30 -2.25 12.66 9.02
C LEU A 30 -2.70 11.94 10.30
N ASN A 31 -3.82 12.34 10.92
CA ASN A 31 -4.34 11.71 12.13
C ASN A 31 -5.16 10.44 11.87
N ALA A 32 -5.62 10.22 10.64
CA ALA A 32 -6.40 9.04 10.27
C ALA A 32 -5.55 7.80 9.94
N GLY A 33 -4.24 7.82 10.24
CA GLY A 33 -3.38 6.63 10.14
C GLY A 33 -3.05 6.16 8.72
N PHE A 34 -3.48 6.92 7.71
CA PHE A 34 -3.40 6.48 6.32
C PHE A 34 -1.97 6.18 5.86
N ARG A 35 -1.83 5.04 5.18
CA ARG A 35 -0.57 4.59 4.58
C ARG A 35 -0.62 4.70 3.08
N ILE A 36 0.52 5.07 2.50
CA ILE A 36 0.68 5.20 1.06
C ILE A 36 1.37 3.95 0.54
N LEU A 37 0.73 3.29 -0.42
CA LEU A 37 1.33 2.18 -1.17
C LEU A 37 1.92 2.70 -2.50
N PRO A 38 3.16 2.31 -2.85
CA PRO A 38 3.73 2.65 -4.14
C PRO A 38 3.00 1.90 -5.26
N SER A 39 2.93 2.52 -6.44
CA SER A 39 2.40 1.88 -7.64
C SER A 39 3.18 0.60 -7.98
N GLY A 40 2.52 -0.35 -8.65
CA GLY A 40 3.09 -1.65 -9.00
C GLY A 40 2.70 -2.78 -8.05
N LEU A 41 3.64 -3.70 -7.79
CA LEU A 41 3.35 -4.98 -7.12
C LEU A 41 2.74 -4.83 -5.71
N PRO A 42 3.23 -3.96 -4.81
CA PRO A 42 2.64 -3.83 -3.47
C PRO A 42 1.17 -3.39 -3.50
N SER A 43 0.85 -2.40 -4.33
CA SER A 43 -0.54 -1.96 -4.53
C SER A 43 -1.41 -3.03 -5.18
N ALA A 44 -0.90 -3.73 -6.19
CA ALA A 44 -1.64 -4.80 -6.85
C ALA A 44 -1.90 -5.99 -5.91
N LEU A 45 -0.89 -6.37 -5.11
CA LEU A 45 -1.01 -7.39 -4.08
C LEU A 45 -2.07 -6.98 -3.05
N TYR A 46 -2.01 -5.76 -2.52
CA TYR A 46 -3.01 -5.28 -1.56
C TYR A 46 -4.43 -5.32 -2.14
N ASN A 47 -4.64 -4.78 -3.35
CA ASN A 47 -5.95 -4.78 -4.00
C ASN A 47 -6.50 -6.19 -4.20
N TYR A 48 -5.65 -7.13 -4.62
CA TYR A 48 -6.05 -8.52 -4.76
C TYR A 48 -6.42 -9.14 -3.40
N MET A 49 -5.64 -8.86 -2.36
CA MET A 49 -5.88 -9.35 -0.99
C MET A 49 -7.13 -8.74 -0.35
N VAL A 50 -7.50 -7.49 -0.66
CA VAL A 50 -8.76 -6.87 -0.20
C VAL A 50 -9.97 -7.67 -0.68
N CYS A 51 -9.93 -8.20 -1.90
CA CYS A 51 -11.02 -9.01 -2.46
C CYS A 51 -10.99 -10.46 -1.95
N SER A 52 -9.81 -11.09 -1.95
CA SER A 52 -9.66 -12.53 -1.64
C SER A 52 -9.59 -12.83 -0.15
N ARG A 53 -9.16 -11.86 0.68
CA ARG A 53 -8.82 -11.96 2.11
C ARG A 53 -7.65 -12.90 2.43
N ARG A 54 -7.56 -14.04 1.76
CA ARG A 54 -6.49 -15.02 1.92
C ARG A 54 -6.23 -15.70 0.59
N ALA A 55 -4.96 -15.92 0.25
CA ALA A 55 -4.60 -16.57 -1.00
C ALA A 55 -3.35 -17.44 -0.87
N PRO A 56 -3.35 -18.65 -1.45
CA PRO A 56 -2.17 -19.48 -1.52
C PRO A 56 -1.14 -18.90 -2.48
N VAL A 57 0.14 -19.25 -2.28
CA VAL A 57 1.25 -18.76 -3.11
C VAL A 57 1.03 -19.04 -4.61
N SER A 58 0.49 -20.20 -4.97
CA SER A 58 0.23 -20.59 -6.36
C SER A 58 -0.75 -19.66 -7.06
N GLU A 59 -1.79 -19.22 -6.35
CA GLU A 59 -2.79 -18.30 -6.87
C GLU A 59 -2.21 -16.89 -6.99
N LEU A 60 -1.45 -16.44 -6.00
CA LEU A 60 -0.74 -15.15 -6.03
C LEU A 60 0.23 -15.04 -7.21
N LEU A 61 0.98 -16.10 -7.49
CA LEU A 61 1.88 -16.17 -8.64
C LEU A 61 1.12 -16.02 -9.96
N THR A 62 -0.09 -16.56 -10.04
CA THR A 62 -0.92 -16.52 -11.25
C THR A 62 -1.55 -15.14 -11.42
N SER A 63 -2.21 -14.63 -10.37
CA SER A 63 -2.92 -13.34 -10.39
C SER A 63 -1.99 -12.15 -10.50
N LEU A 64 -0.74 -12.26 -10.01
CA LEU A 64 0.26 -11.19 -10.05
C LEU A 64 1.32 -11.39 -11.14
N GLU A 65 1.17 -12.38 -12.02
CA GLU A 65 2.13 -12.68 -13.11
C GLU A 65 2.55 -11.45 -13.93
N PRO A 66 1.67 -10.46 -14.26
CA PRO A 66 2.09 -9.25 -14.97
C PRO A 66 3.22 -8.47 -14.28
N PHE A 67 3.30 -8.51 -12.95
CA PHE A 67 4.30 -7.81 -12.13
C PHE A 67 5.56 -8.65 -11.84
N LEU A 68 5.51 -9.93 -12.17
CA LEU A 68 6.56 -10.93 -11.94
C LEU A 68 7.30 -11.31 -13.23
N LYS A 69 6.79 -10.87 -14.37
CA LYS A 69 7.40 -11.07 -15.69
C LYS A 69 8.85 -10.57 -15.71
N GLY A 70 9.74 -11.37 -16.30
CA GLY A 70 11.17 -11.07 -16.39
C GLY A 70 12.01 -11.63 -15.23
N LEU A 71 11.39 -12.25 -14.22
CA LEU A 71 12.13 -12.95 -13.16
C LEU A 71 12.52 -14.37 -13.58
N PRO A 72 13.75 -14.81 -13.25
CA PRO A 72 14.39 -15.97 -13.86
C PRO A 72 13.82 -17.31 -13.39
N ASN A 73 13.23 -17.39 -12.20
CA ASN A 73 12.69 -18.63 -11.63
C ASN A 73 11.57 -18.37 -10.61
N LEU A 74 10.88 -19.45 -10.22
CA LEU A 74 9.78 -19.43 -9.27
C LEU A 74 10.17 -18.82 -7.92
N LYS A 75 11.38 -19.15 -7.43
CA LYS A 75 11.90 -18.63 -6.16
C LYS A 75 12.01 -17.10 -6.17
N ALA A 76 12.59 -16.53 -7.22
CA ALA A 76 12.71 -15.08 -7.37
C ALA A 76 11.35 -14.38 -7.45
N ARG A 77 10.34 -15.02 -8.07
CA ARG A 77 8.96 -14.51 -8.13
C ARG A 77 8.33 -14.50 -6.74
N LEU A 78 8.45 -15.60 -6.01
CA LEU A 78 7.98 -15.71 -4.64
C LEU A 78 8.65 -14.69 -3.73
N ASP A 79 9.98 -14.58 -3.77
CA ASP A 79 10.74 -13.63 -2.97
C ASP A 79 10.26 -12.20 -3.20
N LYS A 80 9.90 -11.84 -4.45
CA LYS A 80 9.37 -10.52 -4.78
C LYS A 80 7.96 -10.28 -4.23
N ILE A 81 7.08 -11.29 -4.25
CA ILE A 81 5.75 -11.22 -3.62
C ILE A 81 5.90 -11.04 -2.11
N LEU A 82 6.76 -11.84 -1.47
CA LEU A 82 7.01 -11.76 -0.03
C LEU A 82 7.62 -10.42 0.37
N LEU A 83 8.54 -9.89 -0.46
CA LEU A 83 9.09 -8.56 -0.27
C LEU A 83 7.98 -7.48 -0.31
N ALA A 84 7.06 -7.58 -1.27
CA ALA A 84 5.92 -6.66 -1.38
C ALA A 84 4.98 -6.77 -0.17
N ALA A 85 4.70 -7.98 0.32
CA ALA A 85 3.91 -8.20 1.54
C ALA A 85 4.58 -7.55 2.78
N ARG A 86 5.91 -7.69 2.90
CA ARG A 86 6.70 -7.06 3.97
C ARG A 86 6.73 -5.54 3.93
N MET A 87 6.32 -4.90 2.83
CA MET A 87 6.14 -3.45 2.79
C MET A 87 4.89 -2.99 3.55
N ILE A 88 3.96 -3.90 3.83
CA ILE A 88 2.70 -3.67 4.55
C ILE A 88 2.42 -4.76 5.59
N PRO A 89 3.33 -4.96 6.56
CA PRO A 89 3.25 -6.07 7.51
C PRO A 89 2.05 -5.97 8.45
N ASP A 90 1.50 -4.76 8.61
CA ASP A 90 0.34 -4.51 9.48
C ASP A 90 -0.99 -4.89 8.79
N ALA A 91 -0.98 -5.05 7.46
CA ALA A 91 -2.15 -5.42 6.67
C ALA A 91 -2.07 -6.85 6.15
N ILE A 92 -0.90 -7.27 5.68
CA ILE A 92 -0.70 -8.58 5.08
C ILE A 92 0.36 -9.33 5.88
N VAL A 93 0.00 -10.54 6.31
CA VAL A 93 0.91 -11.45 7.00
C VAL A 93 1.11 -12.73 6.20
N GLU A 94 2.29 -13.31 6.36
CA GLU A 94 2.59 -14.63 5.85
C GLU A 94 1.92 -15.68 6.75
N VAL A 95 1.20 -16.60 6.13
CA VAL A 95 0.55 -17.73 6.80
C VAL A 95 0.99 -19.02 6.14
N ASN A 96 0.69 -20.16 6.76
CA ASN A 96 0.98 -21.44 6.14
C ASN A 96 0.38 -21.48 4.73
N GLU A 97 1.27 -21.72 3.75
CA GLU A 97 0.99 -21.88 2.32
C GLU A 97 0.55 -20.62 1.55
N GLY A 98 0.63 -19.42 2.15
CA GLY A 98 0.14 -18.21 1.47
C GLY A 98 0.27 -16.91 2.24
N LEU A 99 -0.58 -15.96 1.87
CA LEU A 99 -0.72 -14.67 2.53
C LEU A 99 -2.16 -14.49 3.03
N GLU A 100 -2.31 -13.72 4.09
CA GLU A 100 -3.61 -13.36 4.67
C GLU A 100 -3.66 -11.86 4.96
N LEU A 101 -4.80 -11.24 4.65
CA LEU A 101 -5.10 -9.85 4.96
C LEU A 101 -5.71 -9.79 6.36
N VAL A 102 -4.94 -9.29 7.32
CA VAL A 102 -5.33 -9.14 8.73
C VAL A 102 -5.92 -7.77 9.06
N SER A 103 -5.66 -6.77 8.21
CA SER A 103 -6.26 -5.44 8.31
C SER A 103 -6.47 -4.85 6.92
N ASP A 104 -7.67 -4.29 6.69
CA ASP A 104 -8.02 -3.56 5.47
C ASP A 104 -8.24 -2.05 5.72
N HIS A 105 -7.96 -1.60 6.94
CA HIS A 105 -8.14 -0.21 7.35
C HIS A 105 -6.90 0.61 6.93
N GLU A 106 -7.12 1.85 6.45
CA GLU A 106 -6.10 2.91 6.36
C GLU A 106 -5.07 2.85 5.21
N PHE A 107 -5.45 2.53 3.96
CA PHE A 107 -4.53 2.62 2.81
C PHE A 107 -5.02 3.53 1.68
N PHE A 108 -4.14 4.42 1.22
CA PHE A 108 -4.24 5.08 -0.08
C PHE A 108 -3.29 4.42 -1.07
N VAL A 109 -3.85 3.97 -2.20
CA VAL A 109 -3.07 3.50 -3.33
C VAL A 109 -2.65 4.73 -4.15
N VAL A 110 -1.36 5.03 -4.16
CA VAL A 110 -0.84 6.10 -5.03
C VAL A 110 -0.54 5.48 -6.39
N THR A 111 -1.45 5.71 -7.34
CA THR A 111 -1.22 5.50 -8.76
C THR A 111 -0.44 6.70 -9.28
N ASP A 112 0.83 6.49 -9.63
CA ASP A 112 1.76 7.41 -10.29
C ASP A 112 1.57 8.92 -10.01
N ILE A 113 2.45 9.48 -9.18
CA ILE A 113 2.69 10.92 -9.18
C ILE A 113 3.52 11.21 -10.44
N ASN A 114 2.86 11.68 -11.50
CA ASN A 114 3.54 12.28 -12.66
C ASN A 114 4.12 13.65 -12.30
#